data_AF-A0A2E9MLE7-F1
#
_entry.id   AF-A0A2E9MLE7-F1
#
_cell.length_a   1.000
_cell.length_b   1.000
_cell.length_c   1.000
_cell.angle_alpha   90.00
_cell.angle_beta   90.00
_cell.angle_gamma   90.00
#
_symmetry.space_group_name_H-M   'P 1'
#
loop_
_entity.id
_entity.type
_entity.pdbx_description
1 polymer ?
#
loop_
_entity_poly.entity_id
_entity_poly.type
_entity_poly.pdbx_seq_one_letter_code
_entity_poly.pdbx_strand_id
1 'polypeptide(L)'
;MPELHHRPHGSGLTDLHEPTVTSIALATGFSRCEKPVNTRERFVRTLTGKPVDRVPFMRVFGGTNAVLPRWEEEHPGIGECVDELLGFEGVYRGWGVAPVDMNPRGFGPPETIEETQEIRTQRLGDGTVVQVYKHGDYNRHTIQWPVQTRRDWDTSGICLRVGRFIILLAARKYG
;
A
#
# COMPACT_ATOMS: atom_id res chain seq x y z
N MET A 1 44.12 -22.00 -40.90
CA MET A 1 44.40 -21.14 -39.73
C MET A 1 44.23 -19.68 -40.18
N PRO A 2 43.03 -19.09 -40.04
CA PRO A 2 42.79 -17.70 -40.43
C PRO A 2 42.98 -16.75 -39.24
N GLU A 3 43.51 -15.56 -39.54
CA GLU A 3 43.87 -14.49 -38.60
C GLU A 3 42.65 -13.93 -37.84
N LEU A 4 42.83 -13.76 -36.53
CA LEU A 4 41.88 -13.08 -35.64
C LEU A 4 42.01 -11.57 -35.84
N HIS A 5 41.09 -10.97 -36.60
CA HIS A 5 40.92 -9.53 -36.61
C HIS A 5 40.37 -9.05 -35.25
N HIS A 6 41.21 -8.37 -34.48
CA HIS A 6 40.78 -7.57 -33.33
C HIS A 6 39.83 -6.47 -33.81
N ARG A 7 38.56 -6.53 -33.40
CA ARG A 7 37.65 -5.37 -33.50
C ARG A 7 38.07 -4.33 -32.46
N PRO A 8 38.15 -3.03 -32.80
CA PRO A 8 38.32 -2.00 -31.81
C PRO A 8 37.07 -1.94 -30.93
N HIS A 9 37.28 -1.93 -29.60
CA HIS A 9 36.23 -1.61 -28.64
C HIS A 9 35.77 -0.17 -28.90
N GLY A 10 34.56 -0.01 -29.44
CA GLY A 10 33.91 1.28 -29.55
C GLY A 10 33.69 1.86 -28.16
N SER A 11 34.53 2.82 -27.79
CA SER A 11 34.27 3.81 -26.75
C SER A 11 33.08 4.66 -27.20
N GLY A 12 31.89 4.40 -26.65
CA GLY A 12 30.67 5.10 -27.07
C GLY A 12 29.51 4.96 -26.09
N LEU A 13 29.79 4.84 -24.79
CA LEU A 13 28.76 4.80 -23.75
C LEU A 13 29.13 5.76 -22.62
N THR A 14 29.36 7.04 -22.94
CA THR A 14 29.62 8.10 -21.95
C THR A 14 28.67 9.29 -22.04
N ASP A 15 27.60 9.23 -22.84
CA ASP A 15 26.62 10.31 -22.94
C ASP A 15 25.17 9.84 -22.72
N LEU A 16 24.94 8.99 -21.72
CA LEU A 16 23.64 8.98 -21.06
C LEU A 16 23.69 10.10 -20.02
N HIS A 17 23.37 11.31 -20.47
CA HIS A 17 23.13 12.44 -19.59
C HIS A 17 22.16 11.97 -18.51
N GLU A 18 22.63 11.81 -17.27
CA GLU A 18 21.74 11.53 -16.15
C GLU A 18 20.70 12.65 -16.17
N PRO A 19 19.40 12.33 -16.32
CA PRO A 19 18.38 13.34 -16.22
C PRO A 19 18.47 13.87 -14.79
N THR A 20 19.03 15.07 -14.66
CA THR A 20 19.02 15.81 -13.40
C THR A 20 17.57 15.82 -12.94
N VAL A 21 17.31 15.52 -11.67
CA VAL A 21 15.97 15.36 -11.05
C VAL A 21 14.94 16.42 -11.52
N THR A 22 15.40 17.60 -11.92
CA THR A 22 14.68 18.67 -12.61
C THR A 22 13.93 18.27 -13.89
N SER A 23 14.48 17.42 -14.76
CA SER A 23 13.88 17.09 -16.07
C SER A 23 12.67 16.14 -15.96
N ILE A 24 12.67 15.24 -14.97
CA ILE A 24 11.51 14.36 -14.69
C ILE A 24 10.34 15.17 -14.10
N ALA A 25 10.63 16.16 -13.26
CA ALA A 25 9.60 17.01 -12.67
C ALA A 25 8.87 17.87 -13.72
N LEU A 26 9.59 18.39 -14.72
CA LEU A 26 9.01 19.18 -15.81
C LEU A 26 8.19 18.32 -16.78
N ALA A 27 8.60 17.07 -17.05
CA ALA A 27 7.90 16.18 -17.97
C ALA A 27 6.57 15.62 -17.42
N THR A 28 6.37 15.65 -16.10
CA THR A 28 5.21 15.01 -15.44
C THR A 28 4.14 15.99 -14.95
N GLY A 29 4.33 17.30 -15.13
CA GLY A 29 3.36 18.32 -14.68
C GLY A 29 3.20 18.42 -13.15
N PHE A 30 4.04 17.74 -12.37
CA PHE A 30 4.05 17.85 -10.92
C PHE A 30 4.79 19.12 -10.50
N SER A 31 4.06 20.23 -10.42
CA SER A 31 4.57 21.44 -9.77
C SER A 31 4.90 21.10 -8.31
N ARG A 32 6.15 21.31 -7.88
CA ARG A 32 6.55 21.09 -6.48
C ARG A 32 5.94 22.16 -5.58
N CYS A 33 5.54 21.78 -4.37
CA CYS A 33 5.14 22.75 -3.34
C CYS A 33 6.40 23.29 -2.65
N GLU A 34 6.55 24.62 -2.56
CA GLU A 34 7.70 25.25 -1.91
C GLU A 34 7.65 25.18 -0.38
N LYS A 35 6.49 24.86 0.21
CA LYS A 35 6.31 24.79 1.66
C LYS A 35 6.33 23.34 2.15
N PRO A 36 7.03 23.04 3.26
CA PRO A 36 6.96 21.73 3.90
C PRO A 36 5.51 21.35 4.21
N VAL A 37 5.12 20.15 3.78
CA VAL A 37 3.77 19.62 3.96
C VAL A 37 3.81 18.59 5.10
N ASN A 38 2.82 18.54 5.99
CA ASN A 38 2.78 17.46 6.98
C ASN A 38 2.41 16.11 6.32
N THR A 39 2.64 15.00 7.01
CA THR A 39 2.44 13.64 6.49
C THR A 39 1.02 13.41 5.94
N ARG A 40 -0.01 13.83 6.68
CA ARG A 40 -1.41 13.67 6.25
C ARG A 40 -1.71 14.44 4.97
N GLU A 41 -1.33 15.71 4.94
CA GLU A 41 -1.60 16.59 3.80
C GLU A 41 -0.80 16.14 2.56
N ARG A 42 0.44 15.66 2.75
CA ARG A 42 1.26 15.08 1.67
C ARG A 42 0.56 13.86 1.07
N PHE A 43 0.10 12.93 1.90
CA PHE A 43 -0.62 11.73 1.45
C PHE A 43 -1.86 12.09 0.62
N VAL A 44 -2.73 12.96 1.13
CA VAL A 44 -3.97 13.37 0.43
C VAL A 44 -3.65 14.09 -0.88
N ARG A 45 -2.67 15.00 -0.89
CA ARG A 45 -2.29 15.73 -2.10
C ARG A 45 -1.69 14.82 -3.15
N THR A 46 -0.83 13.88 -2.78
CA THR A 46 -0.30 12.88 -3.71
C THR A 46 -1.40 12.06 -4.35
N LEU A 47 -2.37 11.55 -3.58
CA LEU A 47 -3.48 10.77 -4.14
C LEU A 47 -4.44 11.59 -5.02
N THR A 48 -4.50 12.91 -4.82
CA THR A 48 -5.38 13.82 -5.58
C THR A 48 -4.64 14.58 -6.69
N GLY A 49 -3.37 14.24 -6.96
CA GLY A 49 -2.57 14.89 -8.01
C GLY A 49 -2.24 16.35 -7.73
N LYS A 50 -2.27 16.78 -6.46
CA LYS A 50 -1.93 18.14 -6.05
C LYS A 50 -0.42 18.27 -5.77
N PRO A 51 0.15 19.49 -5.92
CA PRO A 51 1.54 19.78 -5.55
C PRO A 51 1.93 19.37 -4.14
N VAL A 52 3.08 18.68 -4.02
CA VAL A 52 3.70 18.27 -2.75
C VAL A 52 5.18 18.65 -2.72
N ASP A 53 5.75 18.72 -1.51
CA ASP A 53 7.18 18.97 -1.27
C ASP A 53 8.04 17.76 -1.69
N ARG A 54 7.54 16.55 -1.42
CA ARG A 54 8.06 15.28 -1.91
C ARG A 54 6.95 14.22 -1.95
N VAL A 55 7.21 13.10 -2.59
CA VAL A 55 6.31 11.94 -2.51
C VAL A 55 6.36 11.31 -1.11
N PRO A 56 5.25 10.77 -0.58
CA PRO A 56 5.23 9.95 0.63
C PRO A 56 6.16 8.75 0.48
N PHE A 57 7.03 8.52 1.47
CA PHE A 57 7.89 7.34 1.50
C PHE A 57 7.18 6.23 2.27
N MET A 58 6.47 5.37 1.56
CA MET A 58 5.56 4.39 2.16
C MET A 58 6.19 3.01 2.27
N ARG A 59 6.06 2.38 3.45
CA ARG A 59 6.20 0.93 3.60
C ARG A 59 4.85 0.30 3.24
N VAL A 60 4.68 -0.07 1.97
CA VAL A 60 3.43 -0.69 1.47
C VAL A 60 3.37 -2.18 1.80
N PHE A 61 4.52 -2.85 1.73
CA PHE A 61 4.71 -4.24 2.12
C PHE A 61 5.86 -4.30 3.13
N GLY A 62 5.66 -5.05 4.20
CA GLY A 62 6.55 -5.07 5.35
C GLY A 62 5.72 -5.15 6.62
N GLY A 63 6.03 -6.12 7.46
CA GLY A 63 5.37 -6.34 8.74
C GLY A 63 5.53 -5.17 9.70
N THR A 64 5.09 -5.40 10.94
CA THR A 64 5.19 -4.47 12.08
C THR A 64 6.61 -3.87 12.24
N ASN A 65 6.80 -2.96 13.20
CA ASN A 65 8.14 -2.50 13.59
C ASN A 65 8.98 -3.60 14.28
N ALA A 66 8.85 -4.86 13.85
CA ALA A 66 9.73 -5.92 14.26
C ALA A 66 11.17 -5.55 13.87
N VAL A 67 12.02 -5.44 14.88
CA VAL A 67 13.45 -5.15 14.75
C VAL A 67 14.25 -6.38 15.17
N LEU A 68 15.49 -6.48 14.70
CA LEU A 68 16.40 -7.52 15.17
C LEU A 68 16.70 -7.28 16.67
N PRO A 69 16.77 -8.33 17.52
CA PRO A 69 17.05 -8.15 18.95
C PRO A 69 18.32 -7.33 19.22
N ARG A 70 19.34 -7.52 18.39
CA ARG A 70 20.59 -6.74 18.46
C ARG A 70 20.38 -5.23 18.28
N TRP A 71 19.42 -4.81 17.45
CA TRP A 71 19.13 -3.38 17.27
C TRP A 71 18.49 -2.79 18.52
N GLU A 72 17.69 -3.57 19.24
CA GLU A 72 17.10 -3.17 20.53
C GLU A 72 18.19 -3.10 21.62
N GLU A 73 19.19 -3.97 21.59
CA GLU A 73 20.37 -3.90 22.47
C GLU A 73 21.23 -2.66 22.19
N GLU A 74 21.47 -2.34 20.90
CA GLU A 74 22.26 -1.18 20.48
C GLU A 74 21.49 0.14 20.68
N HIS A 75 20.16 0.11 20.51
CA HIS A 75 19.27 1.26 20.61
C HIS A 75 17.94 0.86 21.27
N PRO A 76 17.86 0.89 22.61
CA PRO A 76 16.63 0.55 23.33
C PRO A 76 15.45 1.43 22.90
N GLY A 77 14.31 0.80 22.60
CA GLY A 77 13.08 1.42 22.12
C GLY A 77 13.01 1.61 20.61
N ILE A 78 13.99 1.13 19.82
CA ILE A 78 14.01 1.35 18.37
C ILE A 78 12.80 0.74 17.66
N GLY A 79 12.26 -0.38 18.16
CA GLY A 79 11.02 -0.97 17.64
C GLY A 79 9.80 -0.03 17.74
N GLU A 80 9.81 0.96 18.62
CA GLU A 80 8.69 1.90 18.75
C GLU A 80 8.79 3.08 17.78
N CYS A 81 10.00 3.45 17.36
CA CYS A 81 10.26 4.71 16.64
C CYS A 81 10.98 4.55 15.29
N VAL A 82 11.36 3.34 14.87
CA VAL A 82 12.13 3.09 13.63
C VAL A 82 11.49 3.71 12.39
N ASP A 83 10.16 3.65 12.28
CA ASP A 83 9.43 4.25 11.16
C ASP A 83 9.51 5.78 11.16
N GLU A 84 9.57 6.41 12.33
CA GLU A 84 9.76 7.86 12.43
C GLU A 84 11.19 8.25 12.06
N LEU A 85 12.19 7.53 12.59
CA LEU A 85 13.61 7.79 12.33
C LEU A 85 13.97 7.61 10.85
N LEU A 86 13.42 6.60 10.18
CA LEU A 86 13.62 6.35 8.75
C LEU A 86 12.71 7.20 7.86
N GLY A 87 11.78 7.96 8.44
CA GLY A 87 10.86 8.83 7.70
C GLY A 87 9.77 8.06 6.93
N PHE A 88 9.44 6.84 7.33
CA PHE A 88 8.36 6.06 6.74
C PHE A 88 6.98 6.66 7.07
N GLU A 89 6.16 6.73 6.03
CA GLU A 89 4.78 7.20 6.03
C GLU A 89 3.87 6.02 5.66
N GLY A 90 3.60 5.12 6.61
CA GLY A 90 2.88 3.86 6.40
C GLY A 90 1.48 3.81 7.03
N VAL A 91 0.95 2.60 7.26
CA VAL A 91 -0.34 2.37 7.95
C VAL A 91 -0.42 3.16 9.26
N TYR A 92 0.64 3.12 10.07
CA TYR A 92 0.68 3.65 11.44
C TYR A 92 0.92 5.17 11.53
N ARG A 93 1.34 5.84 10.44
CA ARG A 93 1.60 7.31 10.40
C ARG A 93 0.88 8.05 9.26
N GLY A 94 0.27 7.31 8.35
CA GLY A 94 -0.35 7.79 7.12
C GLY A 94 -1.82 7.40 7.03
N TRP A 95 -2.15 6.53 6.07
CA TRP A 95 -3.54 6.27 5.69
C TRP A 95 -4.34 5.43 6.69
N GLY A 96 -3.69 4.54 7.44
CA GLY A 96 -4.38 3.64 8.39
C GLY A 96 -4.84 4.33 9.67
N VAL A 97 -4.18 5.44 10.07
CA VAL A 97 -4.54 6.27 11.23
C VAL A 97 -5.33 7.51 10.85
N ALA A 98 -5.54 7.76 9.56
CA ALA A 98 -6.45 8.81 9.13
C ALA A 98 -7.87 8.49 9.64
N PRO A 99 -8.64 9.49 10.15
CA PRO A 99 -10.00 9.27 10.64
C PRO A 99 -11.00 9.13 9.47
N VAL A 100 -10.64 8.30 8.48
CA VAL A 100 -11.42 8.01 7.29
C VAL A 100 -11.61 6.51 7.24
N ASP A 101 -12.86 6.07 7.17
CA ASP A 101 -13.15 4.66 6.99
C ASP A 101 -12.86 4.24 5.54
N MET A 102 -11.76 3.53 5.35
CA MET A 102 -11.30 3.04 4.05
C MET A 102 -11.84 1.64 3.73
N ASN A 103 -12.63 1.03 4.62
CA ASN A 103 -13.15 -0.32 4.42
C ASN A 103 -14.50 -0.32 3.70
N PRO A 104 -14.80 -1.37 2.91
CA PRO A 104 -16.13 -1.58 2.38
C PRO A 104 -17.17 -1.64 3.52
N ARG A 105 -18.14 -0.72 3.52
CA ARG A 105 -19.22 -0.68 4.53
C ARG A 105 -20.40 -1.60 4.17
N GLY A 106 -21.17 -1.98 5.20
CA GLY A 106 -22.51 -2.55 5.03
C GLY A 106 -22.58 -4.08 5.00
N PHE A 107 -21.54 -4.74 5.49
CA PHE A 107 -21.43 -6.19 5.48
C PHE A 107 -21.83 -6.84 6.81
N GLY A 108 -21.81 -6.10 7.92
CA GLY A 108 -22.12 -6.65 9.25
C GLY A 108 -20.88 -7.19 9.97
N PRO A 109 -20.98 -7.51 11.26
CA PRO A 109 -19.85 -7.99 12.04
C PRO A 109 -19.42 -9.40 11.59
N PRO A 110 -18.14 -9.78 11.78
CA PRO A 110 -17.72 -11.17 11.60
C PRO A 110 -18.44 -12.12 12.55
N GLU A 111 -18.73 -13.33 12.06
CA GLU A 111 -19.23 -14.47 12.82
C GLU A 111 -18.09 -15.49 13.00
N THR A 112 -17.79 -15.89 14.23
CA THR A 112 -16.79 -16.93 14.50
C THR A 112 -17.38 -18.31 14.17
N ILE A 113 -16.70 -19.05 13.30
CA ILE A 113 -17.05 -20.44 12.96
C ILE A 113 -16.36 -21.40 13.95
N GLU A 114 -15.07 -21.16 14.21
CA GLU A 114 -14.24 -21.98 15.08
C GLU A 114 -13.15 -21.13 15.72
N GLU A 115 -12.82 -21.40 16.98
CA GLU A 115 -11.71 -20.74 17.67
C GLU A 115 -10.94 -21.74 18.53
N THR A 116 -9.61 -21.76 18.35
CA THR A 116 -8.65 -22.49 19.17
C THR A 116 -7.77 -21.50 19.92
N GLN A 117 -6.75 -21.97 20.63
CA GLN A 117 -5.76 -21.08 21.24
C GLN A 117 -4.96 -20.30 20.19
N GLU A 118 -4.59 -20.94 19.09
CA GLU A 118 -3.70 -20.37 18.07
C GLU A 118 -4.42 -19.67 16.92
N ILE A 119 -5.64 -20.12 16.61
CA ILE A 119 -6.32 -19.80 15.35
C ILE A 119 -7.78 -19.41 15.60
N ARG A 120 -8.30 -18.47 14.81
CA ARG A 120 -9.73 -18.17 14.70
C ARG A 120 -10.18 -18.24 13.25
N THR A 121 -11.16 -19.10 12.97
CA THR A 121 -11.86 -19.17 11.68
C THR A 121 -13.16 -18.38 11.75
N GLN A 122 -13.36 -17.46 10.82
CA GLN A 122 -14.47 -16.50 10.86
C GLN A 122 -15.10 -16.34 9.48
N ARG A 123 -16.42 -16.15 9.45
CA ARG A 123 -17.14 -15.61 8.30
C ARG A 123 -17.26 -14.10 8.47
N LEU A 124 -16.69 -13.33 7.56
CA LEU A 124 -16.83 -11.89 7.52
C LEU A 124 -18.23 -11.53 7.01
N GLY A 125 -18.67 -10.30 7.27
CA GLY A 125 -19.99 -9.84 6.85
C GLY A 125 -20.21 -9.84 5.32
N ASP A 126 -19.15 -9.88 4.53
CA ASP A 126 -19.21 -10.00 3.07
C ASP A 126 -19.35 -11.47 2.60
N GLY A 127 -19.39 -12.41 3.54
CA GLY A 127 -19.47 -13.85 3.32
C GLY A 127 -18.11 -14.53 3.17
N THR A 128 -17.00 -13.79 3.13
CA THR A 128 -15.65 -14.34 3.06
C THR A 128 -15.33 -15.15 4.31
N VAL A 129 -14.84 -16.39 4.13
CA VAL A 129 -14.33 -17.20 5.24
C VAL A 129 -12.82 -17.03 5.34
N VAL A 130 -12.35 -16.69 6.52
CA VAL A 130 -10.94 -16.47 6.81
C VAL A 130 -10.46 -17.25 8.01
N GLN A 131 -9.20 -17.66 7.95
CA GLN A 131 -8.43 -18.12 9.09
C GLN A 131 -7.51 -17.00 9.55
N VAL A 132 -7.48 -16.74 10.85
CA VAL A 132 -6.61 -15.74 11.47
C VAL A 132 -5.77 -16.42 12.55
N TYR A 133 -4.45 -16.44 12.40
CA TYR A 133 -3.53 -16.78 13.49
C TYR A 133 -3.53 -15.65 14.51
N LYS A 134 -3.58 -15.95 15.80
CA LYS A 134 -3.62 -14.91 16.84
C LYS A 134 -2.28 -14.20 17.03
N HIS A 135 -1.22 -14.75 16.44
CA HIS A 135 0.16 -14.28 16.55
C HIS A 135 0.83 -14.20 15.17
N GLY A 136 1.89 -13.39 15.07
CA GLY A 136 2.69 -13.22 13.86
C GLY A 136 2.13 -12.23 12.84
N ASP A 137 2.99 -11.80 11.92
CA ASP A 137 2.61 -10.97 10.77
C ASP A 137 2.03 -11.83 9.64
N TYR A 138 1.22 -11.21 8.78
CA TYR A 138 0.52 -11.90 7.68
C TYR A 138 -0.36 -13.07 8.13
N ASN A 139 -0.94 -12.92 9.33
CA ASN A 139 -1.69 -13.95 10.04
C ASN A 139 -3.08 -14.27 9.46
N ARG A 140 -3.52 -13.60 8.40
CA ARG A 140 -4.87 -13.77 7.81
C ARG A 140 -4.81 -14.49 6.47
N HIS A 141 -5.47 -15.64 6.39
CA HIS A 141 -5.63 -16.42 5.16
C HIS A 141 -7.09 -16.45 4.75
N THR A 142 -7.37 -16.16 3.49
CA THR A 142 -8.71 -16.35 2.94
C THR A 142 -8.86 -17.82 2.55
N ILE A 143 -9.79 -18.53 3.21
CA ILE A 143 -10.06 -19.94 2.95
C ILE A 143 -11.16 -20.08 1.89
N GLN A 144 -12.15 -19.19 1.91
CA GLN A 144 -13.28 -19.25 0.98
C GLN A 144 -13.77 -17.86 0.62
N TRP A 145 -13.96 -17.62 -0.67
CA TRP A 145 -14.57 -16.39 -1.18
C TRP A 145 -16.09 -16.52 -1.21
N PRO A 146 -16.84 -15.42 -1.06
CA PRO A 146 -18.31 -15.44 -1.11
C PRO A 146 -18.85 -15.71 -2.52
N VAL A 147 -18.05 -15.42 -3.56
CA VAL A 147 -18.35 -15.73 -4.96
C VAL A 147 -17.47 -16.88 -5.40
N GLN A 148 -18.06 -18.05 -5.62
CA GLN A 148 -17.34 -19.24 -6.09
C GLN A 148 -17.78 -19.64 -7.49
N THR A 149 -18.98 -19.23 -7.88
CA THR A 149 -19.57 -19.53 -9.19
C THR A 149 -20.08 -18.25 -9.86
N ARG A 150 -20.34 -18.36 -11.16
CA ARG A 150 -21.01 -17.29 -11.91
C ARG A 150 -22.39 -16.97 -11.36
N ARG A 151 -23.12 -17.98 -10.89
CA ARG A 151 -24.43 -17.78 -10.26
C ARG A 151 -24.31 -16.93 -9.00
N ASP A 152 -23.32 -17.22 -8.15
CA ASP A 152 -23.06 -16.45 -6.93
C ASP A 152 -22.76 -14.99 -7.29
N TRP A 153 -21.97 -14.76 -8.34
CA TRP A 153 -21.69 -13.42 -8.84
C TRP A 153 -22.98 -12.67 -9.21
N ASP A 154 -23.83 -13.31 -10.02
CA ASP A 154 -25.07 -12.71 -10.51
C ASP A 154 -26.08 -12.43 -9.37
N THR A 155 -26.05 -13.20 -8.27
CA THR A 155 -26.98 -13.06 -7.13
C THR A 155 -26.42 -12.30 -5.92
N SER A 156 -25.11 -12.15 -5.79
CA SER A 156 -24.44 -11.61 -4.59
C SER A 156 -24.77 -10.15 -4.27
N GLY A 157 -25.27 -9.38 -5.24
CA GLY A 157 -25.45 -7.93 -5.10
C GLY A 157 -24.14 -7.15 -4.90
N ILE A 158 -22.97 -7.80 -5.00
CA ILE A 158 -21.64 -7.17 -4.91
C ILE A 158 -21.47 -6.12 -6.00
N CYS A 159 -21.93 -6.40 -7.23
CA CYS A 159 -21.97 -5.40 -8.32
C CYS A 159 -22.77 -4.14 -7.96
N LEU A 160 -23.89 -4.29 -7.24
CA LEU A 160 -24.74 -3.15 -6.86
C LEU A 160 -24.12 -2.32 -5.72
N ARG A 161 -23.38 -2.96 -4.80
CA ARG A 161 -22.72 -2.25 -3.68
C ARG A 161 -21.40 -1.59 -4.10
N VAL A 162 -20.58 -2.27 -4.91
CA VAL A 162 -19.32 -1.73 -5.46
C VAL A 162 -19.61 -0.67 -6.54
N GLY A 163 -20.57 -0.93 -7.43
CA GLY A 163 -20.97 -0.01 -8.49
C GLY A 163 -21.55 1.30 -7.96
N ARG A 164 -22.35 1.25 -6.87
CA ARG A 164 -22.88 2.46 -6.23
C ARG A 164 -21.77 3.33 -5.63
N PHE A 165 -20.69 2.73 -5.14
CA PHE A 165 -19.52 3.46 -4.62
C PHE A 165 -18.77 4.21 -5.72
N ILE A 166 -18.55 3.57 -6.88
CA ILE A 166 -17.90 4.20 -8.04
C ILE A 166 -18.78 5.31 -8.63
N ILE A 167 -20.09 5.09 -8.76
CA ILE A 167 -21.04 6.09 -9.26
C ILE A 167 -21.13 7.30 -8.30
N LEU A 168 -21.15 7.07 -6.98
CA LEU A 168 -21.15 8.16 -5.99
C LEU A 168 -19.85 8.97 -5.99
N LEU A 169 -18.69 8.32 -6.21
CA LEU A 169 -17.41 9.01 -6.38
C LEU A 169 -17.35 9.83 -7.67
N ALA A 170 -17.93 9.34 -8.76
CA ALA A 170 -18.03 10.07 -10.02
C ALA A 170 -18.99 11.27 -9.90
N ALA A 171 -20.16 11.09 -9.28
CA ALA A 171 -21.15 12.16 -9.10
C ALA A 171 -20.63 13.33 -8.24
N ARG A 172 -19.72 13.08 -7.30
CA ARG A 172 -19.11 14.12 -6.45
C ARG A 172 -17.97 14.90 -7.11
N LYS A 173 -17.40 14.38 -8.21
CA LYS A 173 -16.31 15.01 -8.97
C LYS A 173 -16.84 15.86 -10.15
N TYR A 174 -18.07 15.61 -10.58
CA TYR A 174 -18.68 16.24 -11.76
C TYR A 174 -20.04 16.90 -11.48
N GLY A 175 -20.35 17.19 -10.21
CA GLY A 175 -21.57 17.88 -9.77
C GLY A 175 -21.25 19.17 -9.04
#